data_AF-A0A7S3PNH0-F1
#
_entry.id   AF-A0A7S3PNH0-F1
#
_cell.length_a   1.000
_cell.length_b   1.000
_cell.length_c   1.000
_cell.angle_alpha   90.00
_cell.angle_beta   90.00
_cell.angle_gamma   90.00
#
_symmetry.space_group_name_H-M   'P 1'
#
loop_
_entity.id
_entity.type
_entity.pdbx_description
1 polymer ?
#
loop_
_entity_poly.entity_id
_entity_poly.type
_entity_poly.pdbx_seq_one_letter_code
_entity_poly.pdbx_strand_id
1 'polypeptide(L)'
;ESQVDRGMRSCDPKGPLMIQIVKLFSAQTSAGGVSPLGDTHAFSAFGRVMSGTVKEGQEVRVLGENYTLQDDEDMARCTVRGVAICQGRYTMAVDRVPAGNWVLLDGIDTTITKTAT
;
A
#
# COMPACT_ATOMS: atom_id res chain seq x y z
N GLU A 1 15.76 -16.67 -12.76
CA GLU A 1 14.52 -16.13 -12.14
C GLU A 1 14.89 -14.95 -11.24
N SER A 2 14.09 -13.89 -11.23
CA SER A 2 14.34 -12.74 -10.35
C SER A 2 13.93 -13.09 -8.91
N GLN A 3 14.58 -12.47 -7.92
CA GLN A 3 14.22 -12.69 -6.52
C GLN A 3 12.76 -12.27 -6.22
N VAL A 4 12.25 -11.30 -6.98
CA VAL A 4 10.88 -10.78 -6.88
C VAL A 4 9.86 -11.82 -7.35
N ASP A 5 10.10 -12.46 -8.51
CA ASP A 5 9.22 -13.51 -9.04
C ASP A 5 9.10 -14.69 -8.05
N ARG A 6 10.23 -15.16 -7.52
CA ARG A 6 10.24 -16.23 -6.51
C ARG A 6 9.49 -15.82 -5.23
N GLY A 7 9.71 -14.59 -4.76
CA GLY A 7 9.05 -14.05 -3.56
C GLY A 7 7.53 -13.99 -3.70
N MET A 8 7.04 -13.51 -4.86
CA MET A 8 5.60 -13.43 -5.14
C MET A 8 4.95 -14.80 -5.33
N ARG A 9 5.60 -15.72 -6.07
CA ARG A 9 5.09 -17.09 -6.27
C ARG A 9 4.95 -17.88 -4.99
N SER A 10 5.94 -17.75 -4.10
CA SER A 10 5.94 -18.43 -2.80
C SER A 10 5.16 -17.69 -1.71
N CYS A 11 4.67 -16.47 -2.00
CA CYS A 11 4.00 -15.61 -1.02
C CYS A 11 4.85 -15.43 0.25
N ASP A 12 6.17 -15.29 0.10
CA ASP A 12 7.11 -15.26 1.22
C ASP A 12 7.00 -13.94 1.99
N PRO A 13 6.65 -13.94 3.30
CA PRO A 13 6.56 -12.74 4.11
C PRO A 13 7.91 -12.08 4.41
N LYS A 14 9.02 -12.80 4.20
CA LYS A 14 10.40 -12.29 4.35
C LYS A 14 11.05 -11.90 3.02
N GLY A 15 10.32 -12.06 1.91
CA GLY A 15 10.76 -11.68 0.59
C GLY A 15 10.78 -10.16 0.35
N PRO A 16 11.13 -9.73 -0.87
CA PRO A 16 11.02 -8.32 -1.27
C PRO A 16 9.56 -7.88 -1.17
N LEU A 17 9.32 -6.70 -0.58
CA LEU A 17 7.97 -6.15 -0.44
C LEU A 17 7.39 -5.83 -1.82
N MET A 18 6.25 -6.44 -2.14
CA MET A 18 5.46 -6.19 -3.34
C MET A 18 3.99 -6.12 -2.95
N ILE A 19 3.30 -5.03 -3.29
CA ILE A 19 1.88 -4.84 -2.97
C ILE A 19 1.17 -4.40 -4.23
N GLN A 20 0.08 -5.07 -4.62
CA GLN A 20 -0.75 -4.58 -5.72
C GLN A 20 -1.86 -3.70 -5.16
N ILE A 21 -1.83 -2.40 -5.46
CA ILE A 21 -2.93 -1.48 -5.16
C ILE A 21 -3.98 -1.56 -6.26
N VAL A 22 -5.25 -1.66 -5.85
CA VAL A 22 -6.39 -1.83 -6.77
C VAL A 22 -7.47 -0.77 -6.57
N LYS A 23 -7.50 -0.10 -5.42
CA LYS A 23 -8.54 0.89 -5.13
C LYS A 23 -8.05 1.92 -4.13
N LEU A 24 -8.50 3.15 -4.29
CA LEU A 24 -8.36 4.20 -3.29
C LEU A 24 -9.71 4.42 -2.61
N PHE A 25 -9.73 4.36 -1.28
CA PHE A 25 -10.90 4.70 -0.48
C PHE A 25 -10.72 6.10 0.10
N SER A 26 -11.78 6.90 0.11
CA SER A 26 -11.73 8.19 0.80
C SER A 26 -11.58 7.96 2.30
N ALA A 27 -10.66 8.68 2.95
CA ALA A 27 -10.38 8.56 4.37
C ALA A 27 -11.59 8.87 5.28
N GLN A 28 -12.69 9.41 4.74
CA GLN A 28 -13.94 9.61 5.48
C GLN A 28 -14.73 8.30 5.72
N THR A 29 -14.44 7.22 4.98
CA THR A 29 -15.27 5.99 5.00
C THR A 29 -14.70 4.87 5.90
N SER A 30 -13.44 4.96 6.35
CA SER A 30 -12.88 4.04 7.33
C SER A 30 -13.43 4.37 8.73
N ALA A 31 -14.40 3.60 9.27
CA ALA A 31 -14.98 3.98 10.56
C ALA A 31 -13.93 3.96 11.67
N GLY A 32 -13.84 5.11 12.32
CA GLY A 32 -12.73 5.59 13.13
C GLY A 32 -12.53 7.09 12.96
N GLY A 33 -12.92 7.66 11.82
CA GLY A 33 -13.45 9.03 11.69
C GLY A 33 -12.55 10.20 12.10
N VAL A 34 -11.24 10.01 12.29
CA VAL A 34 -10.28 11.11 12.43
C VAL A 34 -9.01 10.72 11.68
N SER A 35 -8.85 11.23 10.45
CA SER A 35 -7.51 11.45 9.92
C SER A 35 -6.80 12.37 10.92
N PRO A 36 -5.66 12.00 11.51
CA PRO A 36 -5.01 12.78 12.57
C PRO A 36 -4.64 14.21 12.15
N LEU A 37 -4.72 14.55 10.85
CA LEU A 37 -4.48 15.89 10.31
C LEU A 37 -5.74 16.64 9.84
N GLY A 38 -6.95 16.07 9.89
CA GLY A 38 -8.16 16.77 9.39
C GLY A 38 -8.16 17.04 7.87
N ASP A 39 -7.22 16.45 7.13
CA ASP A 39 -7.13 16.58 5.68
C ASP A 39 -8.31 15.86 5.02
N THR A 40 -9.34 16.63 4.69
CA THR A 40 -10.62 16.17 4.14
C THR A 40 -10.47 15.47 2.76
N HIS A 41 -9.28 15.55 2.15
CA HIS A 41 -8.98 15.02 0.81
C HIS A 41 -8.03 13.81 0.78
N ALA A 42 -7.65 13.24 1.92
CA ALA A 42 -6.76 12.08 1.94
C ALA A 42 -7.46 10.80 1.45
N PHE A 43 -6.74 9.97 0.71
CA PHE A 43 -7.18 8.63 0.32
C PHE A 43 -6.32 7.55 0.97
N SER A 44 -6.96 6.44 1.31
CA SER A 44 -6.31 5.23 1.78
C SER A 44 -6.21 4.23 0.63
N ALA A 45 -5.01 3.75 0.36
CA ALA A 45 -4.74 2.80 -0.71
C ALA A 45 -5.05 1.37 -0.27
N PHE A 46 -5.96 0.71 -0.97
CA PHE A 46 -6.36 -0.67 -0.72
C PHE A 46 -5.71 -1.60 -1.74
N GLY A 47 -5.05 -2.63 -1.21
CA GLY A 47 -4.30 -3.58 -2.03
C GLY A 47 -4.01 -4.89 -1.33
N ARG A 48 -3.36 -5.80 -2.08
CA ARG A 48 -2.93 -7.10 -1.59
C ARG A 48 -1.42 -7.17 -1.51
N VAL A 49 -0.89 -7.60 -0.36
CA VAL A 49 0.54 -7.86 -0.18
C VAL A 49 0.87 -9.18 -0.88
N MET A 50 1.61 -9.11 -1.98
CA MET A 50 1.99 -10.27 -2.78
C MET A 50 3.23 -10.96 -2.21
N SER A 51 4.18 -10.19 -1.68
CA SER A 51 5.39 -10.70 -1.01
C SER A 51 5.90 -9.67 0.01
N GLY A 52 6.69 -10.11 0.98
CA GLY A 52 7.25 -9.29 2.04
C GLY A 52 6.25 -8.96 3.16
N THR A 53 6.61 -7.99 3.99
CA THR A 53 5.79 -7.50 5.10
C THR A 53 5.87 -5.97 5.12
N VAL A 54 4.72 -5.31 5.11
CA VAL A 54 4.62 -3.85 5.21
C VAL A 54 4.49 -3.42 6.67
N LYS A 55 5.08 -2.28 7.03
CA LYS A 55 5.02 -1.68 8.37
C LYS A 55 4.82 -0.18 8.27
N GLU A 56 4.26 0.41 9.32
CA GLU A 56 4.23 1.85 9.49
C GLU A 56 5.66 2.43 9.56
N GLY A 57 5.85 3.62 8.99
CA GLY A 57 7.13 4.32 8.91
C GLY A 57 8.09 3.78 7.84
N GLN A 58 7.71 2.73 7.12
CA GLN A 58 8.54 2.17 6.06
C GLN A 58 8.51 3.06 4.81
N GLU A 59 9.69 3.41 4.29
CA GLU A 59 9.81 4.03 2.97
C GLU A 59 9.60 2.98 1.87
N VAL A 60 8.70 3.30 0.94
CA VAL A 60 8.34 2.45 -0.19
C VAL A 60 8.46 3.22 -1.49
N ARG A 61 8.67 2.49 -2.57
CA ARG A 61 8.59 3.02 -3.93
C ARG A 61 7.21 2.66 -4.47
N VAL A 62 6.44 3.66 -4.84
CA VAL A 62 5.15 3.51 -5.51
C VAL A 62 5.42 3.61 -7.01
N LEU A 63 5.11 2.55 -7.72
CA LEU A 63 5.24 2.47 -9.17
C LEU A 63 3.88 2.71 -9.79
N GLY A 64 3.75 3.81 -10.53
CA GLY A 64 2.55 4.15 -11.29
C GLY A 64 2.39 3.27 -12.53
N GLU A 65 1.32 3.53 -13.29
CA GLU A 65 0.90 2.70 -14.43
C GLU A 65 1.86 2.82 -15.63
N ASN A 66 2.57 3.95 -15.74
CA ASN A 66 3.50 4.22 -16.84
C ASN A 66 4.95 3.87 -16.49
N TYR A 67 5.21 3.37 -15.28
CA TYR A 67 6.55 2.98 -14.88
C TYR A 67 7.12 1.87 -15.76
N THR A 68 8.35 2.05 -16.24
CA THR A 68 9.10 1.01 -16.96
C THR A 68 10.51 0.86 -16.39
N LEU A 69 11.23 -0.18 -16.79
CA LEU A 69 12.63 -0.35 -16.35
C LEU A 69 13.58 0.67 -17.01
N GLN A 70 13.15 1.28 -18.11
CA GLN A 70 13.91 2.25 -18.87
C GLN A 70 13.59 3.70 -18.46
N ASP A 71 12.43 3.91 -17.85
CA ASP A 71 11.90 5.23 -17.50
C ASP A 71 11.23 5.19 -16.12
N ASP A 72 11.81 5.94 -15.19
CA ASP A 72 11.41 6.02 -13.78
C ASP A 72 10.63 7.29 -13.44
N GLU A 73 10.15 8.05 -14.44
CA GLU A 73 9.37 9.28 -14.22
C GLU A 73 8.09 9.03 -13.37
N ASP A 74 7.43 7.88 -13.56
CA ASP A 74 6.22 7.48 -12.82
C ASP A 74 6.53 6.65 -11.55
N MET A 75 7.72 6.84 -10.98
CA MET A 75 8.11 6.29 -9.68
C MET A 75 8.17 7.39 -8.62
N ALA A 76 7.50 7.17 -7.49
CA ALA A 76 7.60 8.06 -6.33
C ALA A 76 8.08 7.31 -5.09
N ARG A 77 8.80 8.01 -4.22
CA ARG A 77 9.15 7.51 -2.88
C ARG A 77 8.17 8.10 -1.88
N CYS A 78 7.46 7.22 -1.18
CA CYS A 78 6.47 7.59 -0.19
C CYS A 78 6.77 6.85 1.12
N THR A 79 6.38 7.45 2.24
CA THR A 79 6.49 6.81 3.56
C THR A 79 5.11 6.33 3.96
N VAL A 80 5.00 5.04 4.31
CA VAL A 80 3.76 4.47 4.83
C VAL A 80 3.47 5.10 6.20
N ARG A 81 2.40 5.89 6.29
CA ARG A 81 2.02 6.59 7.54
C ARG A 81 1.09 5.77 8.42
N GLY A 82 0.37 4.83 7.85
CA GLY A 82 -0.58 4.00 8.57
C GLY A 82 -0.82 2.69 7.84
N VAL A 83 -0.99 1.62 8.61
CA VAL A 83 -1.34 0.29 8.10
C VAL A 83 -2.58 -0.18 8.84
N ALA A 84 -3.62 -0.55 8.10
CA ALA A 84 -4.87 -1.01 8.67
C ALA A 84 -5.48 -2.19 7.91
N ILE A 85 -6.33 -2.94 8.59
CA ILE A 85 -7.18 -3.97 7.99
C ILE A 85 -8.60 -3.40 7.87
N CYS A 86 -9.16 -3.43 6.66
CA CYS A 86 -10.52 -2.98 6.40
C CYS A 86 -11.53 -4.08 6.75
N GLN A 87 -12.45 -3.80 7.67
CA GLN A 87 -13.56 -4.69 8.08
C GLN A 87 -14.91 -4.17 7.55
N GLY A 88 -14.89 -3.46 6.43
CA GLY A 88 -16.08 -2.87 5.79
C GLY A 88 -16.55 -1.60 6.48
N ARG A 89 -17.19 -1.73 7.65
CA ARG A 89 -17.67 -0.55 8.38
C ARG A 89 -16.52 0.16 9.08
N TYR A 90 -15.70 -0.57 9.80
CA TYR A 90 -14.57 -0.02 10.56
C TYR A 90 -13.24 -0.53 10.05
N THR A 91 -12.18 0.15 10.43
CA THR A 91 -10.80 -0.24 10.16
C THR A 91 -10.08 -0.55 11.45
N MET A 92 -9.20 -1.55 11.43
CA MET A 92 -8.33 -1.86 12.55
C MET A 92 -6.89 -1.53 12.20
N ALA A 93 -6.31 -0.55 12.89
CA ALA A 93 -4.90 -0.23 12.77
C ALA A 93 -4.04 -1.40 13.28
N VAL A 94 -2.96 -1.70 12.58
CA VAL A 94 -2.03 -2.79 12.89
C VAL A 94 -0.60 -2.37 12.62
N ASP A 95 0.35 -2.90 13.39
CA ASP A 95 1.76 -2.53 13.24
C ASP A 95 2.38 -3.01 11.93
N ARG A 96 1.92 -4.17 11.43
CA ARG A 96 2.47 -4.83 10.24
C ARG A 96 1.49 -5.79 9.58
N VAL A 97 1.61 -5.94 8.27
CA VAL A 97 0.83 -6.92 7.49
C VAL A 97 1.74 -7.75 6.58
N PRO A 98 1.78 -9.09 6.74
CA PRO A 98 2.59 -9.97 5.91
C PRO A 98 1.91 -10.33 4.58
N ALA A 99 2.71 -10.91 3.67
CA ALA A 99 2.27 -11.45 2.39
C ALA A 99 1.01 -12.33 2.50
N GLY A 100 0.17 -12.25 1.47
CA GLY A 100 -1.08 -13.00 1.34
C GLY A 100 -2.32 -12.19 1.76
N ASN A 101 -2.14 -11.17 2.61
CA ASN A 101 -3.23 -10.39 3.18
C ASN A 101 -3.62 -9.18 2.32
N TRP A 102 -4.85 -8.72 2.53
CA TRP A 102 -5.32 -7.42 2.07
C TRP A 102 -5.01 -6.36 3.12
N VAL A 103 -4.64 -5.18 2.65
CA VAL A 103 -4.18 -4.08 3.51
C VAL A 103 -4.72 -2.75 3.01
N LEU A 104 -4.95 -1.86 3.96
CA LEU A 104 -5.23 -0.45 3.74
C LEU A 104 -3.99 0.35 4.17
N LEU A 105 -3.47 1.19 3.30
CA LEU A 105 -2.25 1.98 3.50
C LEU A 105 -2.54 3.47 3.39
N ASP A 106 -2.04 4.23 4.34
CA ASP A 106 -2.16 5.68 4.36
C ASP A 106 -0.83 6.36 4.02
N GLY A 107 -0.89 7.50 3.33
CA GLY A 107 0.28 8.32 2.99
C GLY A 107 1.00 7.95 1.69
N ILE A 108 0.40 7.10 0.86
CA ILE A 108 0.94 6.69 -0.46
C ILE A 108 0.02 7.09 -1.63
N ASP A 109 -1.01 7.89 -1.38
CA ASP A 109 -2.09 8.23 -2.30
C ASP A 109 -1.73 9.30 -3.34
N THR A 110 -0.77 10.16 -3.04
CA THR A 110 -0.46 11.35 -3.86
C THR A 110 -0.07 11.04 -5.31
N THR A 111 0.47 9.84 -5.57
CA THR A 111 0.96 9.45 -6.90
C THR A 111 0.11 8.39 -7.57
N ILE A 112 -0.93 7.88 -6.90
CA ILE A 112 -1.77 6.80 -7.41
C ILE A 112 -3.04 7.39 -8.01
N THR A 113 -3.26 7.19 -9.30
CA THR A 113 -4.51 7.63 -9.96
C THR A 113 -5.54 6.51 -10.05
N LYS A 114 -5.12 5.29 -10.39
CA LYS A 114 -6.01 4.12 -10.56
C LYS A 114 -5.43 2.88 -9.92
N THR A 115 -4.30 2.41 -10.45
CA THR A 115 -3.57 1.26 -9.95
C THR A 115 -2.10 1.61 -9.72
N ALA A 116 -1.44 0.88 -8.84
CA ALA A 116 -0.01 1.04 -8.55
C ALA A 116 0.56 -0.24 -7.92
N THR A 117 1.88 -0.36 -7.94
CA THR A 117 2.63 -1.45 -7.27
C THR A 117 3.62 -0.91 -6.25
#